data_AF-C4RGS5-F1
#
_entry.id   AF-C4RGS5-F1
#
_cell.length_a   1.000
_cell.length_b   1.000
_cell.length_c   1.000
_cell.angle_alpha   90.00
_cell.angle_beta   90.00
_cell.angle_gamma   90.00
#
_symmetry.space_group_name_H-M   'P 1'
#
loop_
_entity.id
_entity.type
_entity.pdbx_description
1 polymer ?
#
loop_
_entity_poly.entity_id
_entity_poly.type
_entity_poly.pdbx_seq_one_letter_code
_entity_poly.pdbx_strand_id
1 'polypeptide(L)' 'MLAETELALLPAMCFATGAVLAIRGIGPGEVTVDREDLVSRSYEAGVVEIRFVRAGTVVVLIPQEGTTYPLTVVVR' A
#
# COMPACT_ATOMS: atom_id res chain seq x y z
N MET A 1 -8.26 9.62 -23.96
CA MET A 1 -8.05 8.16 -23.77
C MET A 1 -7.62 7.99 -22.32
N LEU A 2 -8.51 7.53 -21.45
CA LEU A 2 -8.21 7.37 -20.01
C LEU A 2 -7.23 6.19 -19.91
N ALA A 3 -5.97 6.46 -19.58
CA ALA A 3 -5.12 5.41 -19.07
C ALA A 3 -5.63 5.11 -17.65
N GLU A 4 -6.56 4.17 -17.54
CA GLU A 4 -6.91 3.59 -16.24
C GLU A 4 -5.60 3.12 -15.62
N THR A 5 -5.22 3.75 -14.50
CA THR A 5 -3.95 3.47 -13.85
C THR A 5 -3.95 2.01 -13.40
N GLU A 6 -2.85 1.28 -13.55
CA GLU A 6 -2.76 -0.15 -13.19
C GLU A 6 -3.23 -0.44 -11.75
N LEU A 7 -3.10 0.53 -10.85
CA LEU A 7 -3.59 0.45 -9.47
C LEU A 7 -5.12 0.40 -9.36
N ALA A 8 -5.84 1.08 -10.26
CA ALA A 8 -7.30 0.99 -10.35
C ALA A 8 -7.77 -0.40 -10.83
N LEU A 9 -6.92 -1.13 -11.56
CA LEU A 9 -7.20 -2.49 -12.04
C LEU A 9 -6.93 -3.56 -10.96
N LEU A 10 -6.19 -3.22 -9.90
CA LEU A 10 -5.82 -4.12 -8.80
C LEU A 10 -6.32 -3.59 -7.45
N PRO A 11 -7.63 -3.65 -7.19
CA PRO A 11 -8.21 -3.10 -5.95
C PRO A 11 -7.88 -3.94 -4.70
N ALA A 12 -7.42 -5.18 -4.88
CA ALA A 12 -7.12 -6.08 -3.76
C ALA A 12 -5.99 -7.07 -4.06
N MET A 13 -5.26 -7.45 -3.01
CA MET A 13 -4.20 -8.46 -3.04
C MET A 13 -4.25 -9.37 -1.80
N CYS A 14 -3.76 -10.60 -1.92
CA CYS A 14 -3.63 -11.55 -0.81
C CYS A 14 -2.15 -11.83 -0.52
N PHE A 15 -1.69 -11.47 0.67
CA PHE A 15 -0.31 -11.62 1.12
C PHE A 15 -0.19 -12.64 2.25
N ALA A 16 1.01 -13.17 2.45
CA ALA A 16 1.36 -13.90 3.66
C ALA A 16 1.89 -12.93 4.73
N THR A 17 1.74 -13.29 6.00
CA THR A 17 2.40 -12.55 7.10
C THR A 17 3.91 -12.45 6.85
N GLY A 18 4.48 -11.26 7.04
CA GLY A 18 5.87 -10.93 6.77
C GLY A 18 6.14 -10.36 5.37
N ALA A 19 5.16 -10.45 4.45
CA ALA A 19 5.26 -9.85 3.12
C ALA A 19 5.47 -8.33 3.19
N VAL A 20 6.07 -7.78 2.14
CA VAL A 20 6.37 -6.35 2.02
C VAL A 20 5.75 -5.80 0.75
N LEU A 21 4.94 -4.76 0.90
CA LEU A 21 4.51 -3.90 -0.22
C LEU A 21 5.50 -2.74 -0.33
N ALA A 22 6.19 -2.63 -1.46
CA ALA A 22 7.11 -1.53 -1.74
C ALA A 22 6.52 -0.63 -2.82
N ILE A 23 6.32 0.64 -2.49
CA ILE A 23 5.73 1.64 -3.38
C ILE A 23 6.79 2.69 -3.65
N ARG A 24 7.09 2.91 -4.94
CA ARG A 24 8.19 3.78 -5.39
C ARG A 24 7.64 5.08 -5.97
N GLY A 25 8.46 6.14 -5.92
CA GLY A 25 8.10 7.44 -6.49
C GLY A 25 7.02 8.17 -5.69
N ILE A 26 6.91 7.85 -4.39
CA ILE A 26 5.97 8.47 -3.46
C ILE A 26 6.74 9.31 -2.44
N GLY A 27 6.19 10.46 -2.07
CA GLY A 27 6.75 11.34 -1.05
C GLY A 27 6.63 10.75 0.37
N PRO A 28 7.43 11.26 1.32
CA PRO A 28 7.38 10.79 2.70
C PRO A 28 6.03 11.09 3.34
N GLY A 29 5.39 10.07 3.91
CA GLY A 29 4.11 10.18 4.64
C GLY A 29 2.86 10.26 3.76
N GLU A 30 2.98 10.16 2.44
CA GLU A 30 1.84 10.21 1.52
C GLU A 30 1.01 8.92 1.53
N VAL A 31 1.64 7.76 1.70
CA VAL A 31 0.93 6.49 1.84
C VAL A 31 0.42 6.33 3.27
N THR A 32 -0.88 6.07 3.41
CA THR A 32 -1.50 5.80 4.71
C THR A 32 -2.12 4.42 4.76
N VAL A 33 -2.33 3.91 5.97
CA VAL A 33 -3.00 2.63 6.24
C VAL A 33 -4.07 2.84 7.29
N ASP A 34 -5.15 2.05 7.23
CA ASP A 34 -6.22 2.09 8.23
C ASP A 34 -5.86 1.35 9.54
N ARG A 35 -4.92 0.41 9.48
CA ARG A 35 -4.55 -0.50 10.58
C ARG A 35 -3.05 -0.50 10.86
N GLU A 36 -2.59 0.53 11.57
CA GLU A 36 -1.19 0.70 11.98
C GLU A 36 -0.69 -0.43 12.89
N ASP A 37 -1.57 -1.10 13.63
CA ASP A 37 -1.21 -2.20 14.54
C ASP A 37 -0.87 -3.52 13.83
N LEU A 38 -1.13 -3.60 12.52
CA LEU A 38 -0.90 -4.78 11.68
C LEU A 38 0.32 -4.62 10.76
N VAL A 39 0.94 -3.44 10.73
CA VAL A 39 2.05 -3.13 9.82
C VAL A 39 3.25 -2.50 10.52
N SER A 40 4.40 -2.56 9.86
CA SER A 40 5.56 -1.74 10.14
C SER A 40 5.94 -1.01 8.86
N ARG A 41 6.29 0.27 8.95
CA ARG A 41 6.56 1.12 7.78
C ARG A 41 7.93 1.74 7.86
N SER A 42 8.56 1.89 6.70
CA SER A 42 9.79 2.66 6.52
C SER A 42 9.68 3.49 5.24
N TYR A 43 10.43 4.57 5.21
CA TYR A 43 10.63 5.38 4.02
C TYR A 43 12.12 5.57 3.80
N GLU A 44 12.60 5.25 2.60
CA GLU A 44 13.98 5.47 2.22
C GLU A 44 14.05 5.79 0.72
N ALA A 45 14.76 6.87 0.37
CA ALA A 45 15.09 7.23 -1.01
C ALA A 45 13.89 7.21 -2.00
N GLY A 46 12.72 7.71 -1.59
CA GLY A 46 11.52 7.76 -2.45
C GLY A 46 10.76 6.44 -2.55
N VAL A 47 11.04 5.51 -1.64
CA VAL A 47 10.33 4.23 -1.51
C VAL A 47 9.68 4.15 -0.13
N VAL A 48 8.38 3.88 -0.12
CA VAL A 48 7.66 3.48 1.09
C VAL A 48 7.59 1.95 1.11
N GLU A 49 8.11 1.35 2.18
CA GLU A 49 7.96 -0.08 2.44
C GLU A 49 6.95 -0.29 3.57
N ILE A 50 6.00 -1.19 3.34
CA ILE A 50 5.00 -1.62 4.32
C ILE A 50 5.17 -3.11 4.52
N ARG A 51 5.69 -3.49 5.69
CA ARG A 51 5.76 -4.89 6.12
C ARG A 51 4.50 -5.25 6.91
N PHE A 52 3.81 -6.30 6.47
CA PHE A 52 2.63 -6.82 7.17
C PHE A 52 3.08 -7.76 8.28
N VAL A 53 2.97 -7.34 9.54
CA VAL A 53 3.58 -8.06 10.69
C VAL A 53 2.61 -9.02 11.38
N ARG A 54 1.31 -8.95 11.05
CA ARG A 54 0.26 -9.83 11.57
C ARG A 54 -0.78 -10.12 10.48
N ALA A 55 -1.48 -11.25 10.62
CA ALA A 55 -2.64 -11.57 9.80
C ALA A 55 -3.79 -10.57 10.03
N GLY A 56 -4.62 -10.37 9.01
CA GLY A 56 -5.72 -9.40 9.02
C GLY A 56 -5.92 -8.75 7.66
N THR A 57 -6.82 -7.77 7.58
CA THR A 57 -7.04 -6.99 6.36
C THR A 57 -6.62 -5.54 6.62
N VAL A 58 -5.88 -4.96 5.68
CA VAL A 58 -5.39 -3.58 5.73
C VAL A 58 -5.78 -2.88 4.43
N VAL A 59 -6.31 -1.67 4.52
CA VAL A 59 -6.51 -0.78 3.37
C VAL A 59 -5.34 0.17 3.30
N VAL A 60 -4.59 0.11 2.21
CA VAL A 60 -3.48 1.01 1.90
C VAL A 60 -4.00 2.10 0.95
N LEU A 61 -3.88 3.37 1.35
CA LEU A 61 -4.24 4.51 0.50
C LEU A 61 -2.99 5.05 -0.17
N ILE A 62 -2.97 5.03 -1.50
CA ILE A 62 -1.81 5.38 -2.31
C ILE A 62 -2.16 6.59 -3.18
N PRO A 63 -1.54 7.76 -2.93
CA PRO A 63 -1.70 8.91 -3.80
C PRO A 63 -0.95 8.71 -5.12
N GLN A 64 -1.60 8.98 -6.24
CA GLN A 64 -0.99 8.96 -7.57
C GLN A 64 -1.72 9.94 -8.49
N GLU A 65 -0.98 10.84 -9.14
CA GLU A 65 -1.53 11.83 -10.12
C GLU A 65 -2.73 12.63 -9.55
N GLY A 66 -2.66 13.03 -8.27
CA GLY A 66 -3.73 13.79 -7.61
C GLY A 66 -4.97 12.97 -7.22
N THR A 67 -4.98 11.66 -7.48
CA THR A 67 -6.03 10.73 -7.05
C THR A 67 -5.50 9.81 -5.96
N THR A 68 -6.30 9.52 -4.93
CA THR A 68 -5.94 8.53 -3.90
C THR A 68 -6.64 7.21 -4.21
N TYR A 69 -5.86 6.15 -4.39
CA TYR A 69 -6.35 4.82 -4.72
C TYR A 69 -6.30 3.91 -3.49
N PRO A 70 -7.43 3.28 -3.11
CA PRO A 70 -7.44 2.28 -2.06
C PRO A 70 -7.01 0.91 -2.61
N LEU A 71 -6.05 0.28 -1.93
CA LEU A 71 -5.63 -1.09 -2.16
C LEU A 71 -5.95 -1.92 -0.91
N THR A 72 -6.82 -2.91 -1.06
CA THR A 72 -7.14 -3.84 0.04
C THR A 72 -6.13 -4.99 0.08
N VAL A 73 -5.39 -5.12 1.17
CA VAL A 73 -4.45 -6.24 1.37
C VAL A 73 -5.02 -7.18 2.43
N VAL A 74 -5.29 -8.42 2.03
CA VAL A 74 -5.67 -9.51 2.94
C VAL A 74 -4.43 -10.32 3.28
N VAL A 75 -4.08 -10.37 4.56
CA VAL A 75 -2.89 -11.06 5.08
C VAL A 75 -3.31 -12.35 5.78
N ARG A 76 -2.74 -13.47 5.33
CA ARG A 76 -2.97 -14.81 5.90
C ARG A 76 -1.71 -15.42 6.51
#